data_AF-A0A1L9BMF9-F1
#
_entry.id   AF-A0A1L9BMF9-F1
#
_cell.length_a   1.000
_cell.length_b   1.000
_cell.length_c   1.000
_cell.angle_alpha   90.00
_cell.angle_beta   90.00
_cell.angle_gamma   90.00
#
_symmetry.space_group_name_H-M   'P 1'
#
loop_
_entity.id
_entity.type
_entity.pdbx_description
1 polymer ?
#
loop_
_entity_poly.entity_id
_entity_poly.type
_entity_poly.pdbx_seq_one_letter_code
_entity_poly.pdbx_strand_id
1 'polypeptide(L)'
;MTAFLTRLLGRLPIGYLQLTHHPGRLLAALAGVAFANVLVFVQLGLAGSMAESVAIPYRLFQPDLLIVSPAESESLSDAATLPRQRLFQALVHPDVTGGTPVYMGRATWISGYEASSSIQFFGIAPDAGPFFHDALAAPLISLSLSDTALVDTLTRFVDMRSFADATPEAPVPFEMQNRQLGAVGTVSIGGGFGGDGVFLVSDQTFFQLFPQRTSATPSHILLALAPGADPGRVAAELTQLYPPDTVRIRSVTDAMEQEVRYQMTERPTGLIFAFGVVIGMVVGIVIAYQVLLADVADHLREYATFKAMGFRQGFFLGIILEEAIILAAIGFWPGLVFSELLYQTLAYLTNIPIFMTAERAIAVFIGTILACALSGVLAMRKLAAAEPADLF
;
A
#
# COMPACT_ATOMS: atom_id res chain seq x y z
N MET A 1 -29.16 20.35 -15.65
CA MET A 1 -29.25 19.66 -14.34
C MET A 1 -30.62 19.80 -13.69
N THR A 2 -31.25 20.98 -13.69
CA THR A 2 -32.56 21.25 -13.08
C THR A 2 -33.65 20.22 -13.44
N ALA A 3 -33.94 19.99 -14.73
CA ALA A 3 -34.99 19.04 -15.14
C ALA A 3 -34.73 17.58 -14.70
N PHE A 4 -33.47 17.16 -14.59
CA PHE A 4 -33.09 15.83 -14.12
C PHE A 4 -33.27 15.70 -12.60
N LEU A 5 -32.78 16.69 -11.84
CA LEU A 5 -32.92 16.73 -10.38
C LEU A 5 -34.38 16.88 -9.96
N THR A 6 -35.19 17.65 -10.69
CA THR A 6 -36.64 17.75 -10.44
C THR A 6 -37.35 16.42 -10.59
N ARG A 7 -36.94 15.61 -11.58
CA ARG A 7 -37.50 14.27 -11.83
C ARG A 7 -37.05 13.25 -10.79
N LEU A 8 -35.83 13.39 -10.26
CA LEU A 8 -35.27 12.53 -9.22
C LEU A 8 -35.83 12.83 -7.82
N LEU A 9 -35.98 14.12 -7.48
CA LEU A 9 -36.38 14.59 -6.15
C LEU A 9 -37.89 14.79 -6.00
N GLY A 10 -38.64 14.81 -7.11
CA GLY A 10 -40.09 15.07 -7.10
C GLY A 10 -40.49 16.50 -6.69
N ARG A 11 -39.52 17.40 -6.56
CA ARG A 11 -39.66 18.82 -6.17
C ARG A 11 -38.66 19.68 -6.91
N LEU A 12 -38.86 21.00 -6.90
CA LEU A 12 -37.84 21.94 -7.40
C LEU A 12 -36.53 21.76 -6.60
N PRO A 13 -35.37 21.62 -7.27
CA PRO A 13 -34.08 21.40 -6.63
C PRO A 13 -33.55 22.72 -6.07
N ILE A 14 -34.12 23.13 -4.94
CA ILE A 14 -33.85 24.44 -4.30
C ILE A 14 -32.37 24.53 -3.92
N GLY A 15 -31.78 23.46 -3.40
CA GLY A 15 -30.37 23.46 -2.98
C GLY A 15 -29.41 23.63 -4.16
N TYR A 16 -29.69 22.99 -5.30
CA TYR A 16 -28.91 23.24 -6.52
C TYR A 16 -28.97 24.71 -6.94
N LEU A 17 -30.16 25.31 -6.91
CA LEU A 17 -30.36 26.70 -7.32
C LEU A 17 -29.63 27.67 -6.38
N GLN A 18 -29.71 27.45 -5.06
CA GLN A 18 -29.02 28.23 -4.03
C GLN A 18 -27.50 28.18 -4.22
N LEU A 19 -26.94 26.98 -4.41
CA LEU A 19 -25.51 26.81 -4.67
C LEU A 19 -25.05 27.55 -5.94
N THR A 20 -25.83 27.50 -7.02
CA THR A 20 -25.45 28.15 -8.28
C THR A 20 -25.62 29.68 -8.29
N HIS A 21 -26.33 30.25 -7.32
CA HIS A 21 -26.55 31.70 -7.24
C HIS A 21 -25.24 32.47 -6.98
N HIS A 22 -24.30 31.85 -6.24
CA HIS A 22 -22.99 32.44 -5.92
C HIS A 22 -21.83 31.59 -6.46
N PRO A 23 -21.41 31.77 -7.73
CA PRO A 23 -20.44 30.90 -8.39
C PRO A 23 -19.06 30.89 -7.73
N GLY A 24 -18.62 32.02 -7.16
CA GLY A 24 -17.34 32.09 -6.43
C GLY A 24 -17.32 31.22 -5.16
N ARG A 25 -18.43 31.23 -4.40
CA ARG A 25 -18.58 30.40 -3.20
C ARG A 25 -18.68 28.92 -3.57
N LEU A 26 -19.44 28.60 -4.62
CA LEU A 26 -19.53 27.24 -5.13
C LEU A 26 -18.15 26.72 -5.55
N LEU A 27 -17.36 27.50 -6.30
CA LEU A 27 -16.00 27.11 -6.68
C LEU A 27 -15.09 26.90 -5.47
N ALA A 28 -15.15 27.80 -4.47
CA ALA A 28 -14.38 27.65 -3.24
C ALA A 28 -14.77 26.36 -2.47
N ALA A 29 -16.07 26.05 -2.44
CA ALA A 29 -16.58 24.83 -1.82
C ALA A 29 -16.11 23.56 -2.53
N LEU A 30 -16.23 23.53 -3.85
CA LEU A 30 -15.78 22.41 -4.68
C LEU A 30 -14.26 22.21 -4.56
N ALA A 31 -13.48 23.30 -4.55
CA ALA A 31 -12.04 23.24 -4.33
C ALA A 31 -11.70 22.70 -2.93
N GLY A 32 -12.42 23.11 -1.90
CA GLY A 32 -12.25 22.62 -0.54
C GLY A 32 -12.55 21.12 -0.40
N VAL A 33 -13.67 20.66 -0.97
CA VAL A 33 -14.03 19.23 -1.01
C VAL A 33 -13.01 18.43 -1.82
N ALA A 34 -12.60 18.94 -2.99
CA ALA A 34 -11.57 18.31 -3.81
C ALA A 34 -10.24 18.17 -3.05
N PHE A 35 -9.81 19.22 -2.35
CA PHE A 35 -8.59 19.21 -1.55
C PHE A 35 -8.65 18.20 -0.41
N ALA A 36 -9.78 18.13 0.31
CA ALA A 36 -9.97 17.13 1.36
C ALA A 36 -9.93 15.70 0.80
N ASN A 37 -10.55 15.47 -0.36
CA ASN A 37 -10.48 14.18 -1.05
C ASN A 37 -9.04 13.84 -1.45
N VAL A 38 -8.28 14.82 -1.97
CA VAL A 38 -6.87 14.63 -2.31
C VAL A 38 -6.05 14.20 -1.08
N LEU A 39 -6.24 14.86 0.06
CA LEU A 39 -5.58 14.48 1.30
C LEU A 39 -5.90 13.03 1.68
N VAL A 40 -7.18 12.65 1.69
CA VAL A 40 -7.60 11.28 2.03
C VAL A 40 -7.04 10.27 1.04
N PHE A 41 -7.09 10.55 -0.25
CA PHE A 41 -6.51 9.69 -1.28
C PHE A 41 -5.01 9.52 -1.08
N VAL A 42 -4.24 10.59 -0.88
CA VAL A 42 -2.79 10.48 -0.66
C VAL A 42 -2.47 9.54 0.51
N GLN A 43 -3.20 9.68 1.63
CA GLN A 43 -2.99 8.82 2.81
C GLN A 43 -3.34 7.36 2.53
N LEU A 44 -4.49 7.08 1.91
CA LEU A 44 -4.88 5.71 1.55
C LEU A 44 -3.99 5.10 0.46
N GLY A 45 -3.43 5.93 -0.42
CA GLY A 45 -2.52 5.52 -1.48
C GLY A 45 -1.17 5.09 -0.94
N LEU A 46 -0.58 5.89 -0.06
CA LEU A 46 0.67 5.55 0.60
C LEU A 46 0.50 4.34 1.53
N ALA A 47 -0.62 4.25 2.26
CA ALA A 47 -0.94 3.05 3.04
C ALA A 47 -1.06 1.81 2.14
N GLY A 48 -1.84 1.86 1.05
CA GLY A 48 -1.95 0.75 0.12
C GLY A 48 -0.61 0.35 -0.50
N SER A 49 0.23 1.34 -0.82
CA SER A 49 1.56 1.09 -1.36
C SER A 49 2.51 0.43 -0.35
N MET A 50 2.38 0.73 0.94
CA MET A 50 3.11 0.03 1.99
C MET A 50 2.71 -1.46 2.05
N ALA A 51 1.40 -1.78 2.00
CA ALA A 51 0.95 -3.18 1.94
C ALA A 51 1.52 -3.90 0.72
N GLU A 52 1.49 -3.24 -0.44
CA GLU A 52 2.02 -3.80 -1.67
C GLU A 52 3.55 -4.00 -1.61
N SER A 53 4.28 -3.03 -1.06
CA SER A 53 5.74 -3.11 -0.90
C SER A 53 6.18 -4.20 0.08
N VAL A 54 5.35 -4.52 1.06
CA VAL A 54 5.55 -5.66 1.96
C VAL A 54 5.33 -6.99 1.21
N ALA A 55 4.33 -7.03 0.33
CA ALA A 55 3.96 -8.24 -0.39
C ALA A 55 4.93 -8.61 -1.54
N ILE A 56 5.54 -7.62 -2.21
CA ILE A 56 6.40 -7.82 -3.40
C ILE A 56 7.46 -8.92 -3.20
N PRO A 57 8.30 -8.91 -2.13
CA PRO A 57 9.33 -9.93 -1.95
C PRO A 57 8.78 -11.35 -1.80
N TYR A 58 7.59 -11.52 -1.23
CA TYR A 58 6.96 -12.84 -1.10
C TYR A 58 6.56 -13.43 -2.45
N ARG A 59 6.24 -12.60 -3.45
CA ARG A 59 5.86 -13.05 -4.80
C ARG A 59 7.02 -13.67 -5.58
N LEU A 60 8.26 -13.51 -5.10
CA LEU A 60 9.42 -14.20 -5.65
C LEU A 60 9.37 -15.69 -5.36
N PHE A 61 8.75 -16.08 -4.26
CA PHE A 61 8.68 -17.45 -3.80
C PHE A 61 7.47 -18.15 -4.44
N GLN A 62 7.71 -19.33 -5.04
CA GLN A 62 6.67 -20.29 -5.41
C GLN A 62 6.68 -21.62 -4.62
N PRO A 63 7.10 -21.69 -3.34
CA PRO A 63 6.95 -22.88 -2.52
C PRO A 63 5.62 -22.88 -1.76
N ASP A 64 5.21 -24.06 -1.30
CA ASP A 64 3.98 -24.22 -0.53
C ASP A 64 4.13 -23.75 0.92
N LEU A 65 5.33 -23.94 1.51
CA LEU A 65 5.60 -23.63 2.92
C LEU A 65 6.89 -22.82 3.11
N LEU A 66 6.85 -21.95 4.11
CA LEU A 66 7.94 -21.12 4.60
C LEU A 66 8.19 -21.47 6.07
N ILE A 67 9.43 -21.87 6.40
CA ILE A 67 9.89 -22.02 7.77
C ILE A 67 10.70 -20.78 8.15
N VAL A 68 10.30 -20.13 9.23
CA VAL A 68 10.95 -18.96 9.79
C VAL A 68 11.38 -19.21 11.23
N SER A 69 12.38 -18.44 11.69
CA SER A 69 12.69 -18.37 13.13
C SER A 69 11.49 -17.80 13.89
N PRO A 70 11.18 -18.27 15.11
CA PRO A 70 10.11 -17.69 15.94
C PRO A 70 10.46 -16.31 16.49
N ALA A 71 11.76 -15.98 16.57
CA ALA A 71 12.23 -14.65 16.92
C ALA A 71 12.20 -13.74 15.69
N GLU A 72 11.71 -12.51 15.86
CA GLU A 72 11.66 -11.48 14.79
C GLU A 72 10.92 -11.96 13.52
N SER A 73 9.97 -12.89 13.68
CA SER A 73 9.33 -13.61 12.58
C SER A 73 8.26 -12.83 11.81
N GLU A 74 7.95 -11.61 12.25
CA GLU A 74 6.83 -10.83 11.72
C GLU A 74 7.21 -10.05 10.45
N SER A 75 8.50 -9.98 10.10
CA SER A 75 9.02 -9.31 8.90
C SER A 75 9.95 -10.24 8.14
N LEU A 76 9.71 -10.43 6.84
CA LEU A 76 10.57 -11.25 5.98
C LEU A 76 12.01 -10.74 5.99
N SER A 77 12.17 -9.42 5.96
CA SER A 77 13.47 -8.78 5.79
C SER A 77 14.28 -8.70 7.09
N ASP A 78 13.60 -8.71 8.23
CA ASP A 78 14.23 -8.60 9.55
C ASP A 78 14.22 -9.93 10.32
N ALA A 79 13.85 -11.03 9.66
CA ALA A 79 13.77 -12.33 10.31
C ALA A 79 15.11 -12.80 10.87
N ALA A 80 15.07 -13.27 12.12
CA ALA A 80 16.19 -13.94 12.74
C ALA A 80 16.53 -15.24 11.99
N THR A 81 17.77 -15.69 12.11
CA THR A 81 18.21 -16.95 11.48
C THR A 81 17.71 -18.17 12.19
N LEU A 82 17.63 -19.29 11.47
CA LEU A 82 17.32 -20.61 12.01
C LEU A 82 18.35 -21.66 11.59
N PRO A 83 18.52 -22.76 12.34
CA PRO A 83 19.45 -23.81 11.98
C PRO A 83 19.07 -24.51 10.66
N ARG A 84 19.99 -24.59 9.70
CA ARG A 84 19.81 -25.29 8.42
C ARG A 84 19.42 -26.76 8.59
N GLN A 85 19.74 -27.37 9.74
CA GLN A 85 19.30 -28.71 10.11
C GLN A 85 17.78 -28.91 9.98
N ARG A 86 16.98 -27.84 10.18
CA ARG A 86 15.52 -27.87 10.04
C ARG A 86 15.06 -28.26 8.63
N LEU A 87 15.80 -27.84 7.61
CA LEU A 87 15.55 -28.24 6.22
C LEU A 87 15.67 -29.75 6.06
N PHE A 88 16.79 -30.33 6.48
CA PHE A 88 17.03 -31.78 6.34
C PHE A 88 16.05 -32.63 7.14
N GLN A 89 15.60 -32.12 8.29
CA GLN A 89 14.53 -32.73 9.08
C GLN A 89 13.17 -32.68 8.35
N ALA A 90 12.86 -31.60 7.64
CA ALA A 90 11.64 -31.50 6.84
C ALA A 90 11.60 -32.49 5.68
N LEU A 91 12.74 -32.72 5.03
CA LEU A 91 12.87 -33.63 3.88
C LEU A 91 12.58 -35.10 4.22
N VAL A 92 12.49 -35.46 5.51
CA VAL A 92 12.08 -36.81 5.96
C VAL A 92 10.56 -37.01 5.83
N HIS A 93 9.79 -35.92 5.78
CA HIS A 93 8.34 -35.97 5.70
C HIS A 93 7.89 -36.46 4.31
N PRO A 94 6.96 -37.44 4.21
CA PRO A 94 6.60 -38.08 2.95
C PRO A 94 6.00 -37.12 1.91
N ASP A 95 5.29 -36.09 2.37
CA ASP A 95 4.69 -35.09 1.48
C ASP A 95 5.62 -33.93 1.09
N VAL A 96 6.87 -33.90 1.58
CA VAL A 96 7.84 -32.85 1.23
C VAL A 96 8.71 -33.35 0.07
N THR A 97 8.62 -32.68 -1.08
CA THR A 97 9.34 -33.07 -2.31
C THR A 97 10.70 -32.40 -2.44
N GLY A 98 10.91 -31.29 -1.75
CA GLY A 98 12.19 -30.59 -1.72
C GLY A 98 12.19 -29.38 -0.79
N GLY A 99 13.36 -28.77 -0.62
CA GLY A 99 13.47 -27.51 0.08
C GLY A 99 14.81 -26.82 -0.16
N THR A 100 14.82 -25.50 -0.01
CA THR A 100 16.01 -24.67 -0.21
C THR A 100 16.17 -23.65 0.92
N PRO A 101 17.39 -23.42 1.43
CA PRO A 101 17.65 -22.29 2.31
C PRO A 101 17.65 -20.99 1.52
N VAL A 102 17.20 -19.90 2.15
CA VAL A 102 17.31 -18.54 1.63
C VAL A 102 18.06 -17.69 2.65
N TYR A 103 19.11 -17.03 2.17
CA TYR A 103 19.92 -16.13 2.97
C TYR A 103 19.57 -14.69 2.63
N MET A 104 19.16 -13.92 3.63
CA MET A 104 18.82 -12.51 3.44
C MET A 104 19.83 -11.62 4.14
N GLY A 105 20.22 -10.55 3.46
CA GLY A 105 21.15 -9.53 3.96
C GLY A 105 20.80 -8.17 3.36
N ARG A 106 21.18 -7.10 4.03
CA ARG A 106 20.91 -5.74 3.58
C ARG A 106 22.21 -4.96 3.55
N ALA A 107 22.45 -4.24 2.45
CA ALA A 107 23.61 -3.36 2.34
C ALA A 107 23.20 -2.05 1.66
N THR A 108 23.84 -0.95 2.04
CA THR A 108 23.65 0.33 1.36
C THR A 108 24.55 0.36 0.14
N TRP A 109 23.95 0.49 -1.03
CA TRP A 109 24.68 0.72 -2.26
C TRP A 109 24.83 2.21 -2.51
N ILE A 110 26.03 2.64 -2.87
CA ILE A 110 26.33 4.01 -3.26
C ILE A 110 26.69 3.97 -4.75
N SER A 111 25.78 4.45 -5.59
CA SER A 111 26.01 4.57 -7.04
C SER A 111 26.55 5.96 -7.35
N GLY A 112 27.84 6.05 -7.65
CA GLY A 112 28.50 7.33 -7.90
C GLY A 112 28.66 8.18 -6.63
N TYR A 113 28.56 9.51 -6.76
CA TYR A 113 28.94 10.44 -5.68
C TYR A 113 27.77 10.93 -4.79
N GLU A 114 26.51 10.75 -5.18
CA GLU A 114 25.38 11.38 -4.46
C GLU A 114 24.16 10.47 -4.21
N ALA A 115 24.04 9.34 -4.91
CA ALA A 115 22.88 8.45 -4.79
C ALA A 115 23.21 7.25 -3.90
N SER A 116 22.37 7.00 -2.88
CA SER A 116 22.43 5.78 -2.10
C SER A 116 21.07 5.10 -2.00
N SER A 117 21.08 3.77 -2.02
CA SER A 117 19.89 2.93 -1.94
C SER A 117 20.14 1.75 -1.02
N SER A 118 19.16 1.39 -0.21
CA SER A 118 19.24 0.19 0.61
C SER A 118 18.88 -1.04 -0.22
N ILE A 119 19.83 -1.92 -0.49
CA ILE A 119 19.62 -3.11 -1.31
C ILE A 119 19.41 -4.34 -0.42
N GLN A 120 18.31 -5.04 -0.67
CA GLN A 120 18.03 -6.33 -0.07
C GLN A 120 18.64 -7.43 -0.93
N PHE A 121 19.60 -8.17 -0.38
CA PHE A 121 20.24 -9.31 -1.00
C PHE A 121 19.51 -10.61 -0.66
N PHE A 122 19.29 -11.43 -1.68
CA PHE A 122 18.87 -12.82 -1.55
C PHE A 122 20.01 -13.73 -2.04
N GLY A 123 20.67 -14.39 -1.09
CA GLY A 123 21.59 -15.49 -1.35
C GLY A 123 20.82 -16.79 -1.52
N ILE A 124 20.87 -17.35 -2.72
CA ILE A 124 20.08 -18.51 -3.13
C ILE A 124 21.00 -19.52 -3.81
N ALA A 125 20.72 -20.82 -3.67
CA ALA A 125 21.43 -21.84 -4.42
C ALA A 125 21.05 -21.75 -5.93
N PRO A 126 22.01 -21.77 -6.87
CA PRO A 126 21.71 -21.61 -8.31
C PRO A 126 20.73 -22.64 -8.90
N ASP A 127 20.61 -23.81 -8.27
CA ASP A 127 19.70 -24.90 -8.64
C ASP A 127 18.31 -24.80 -7.98
N ALA A 128 18.08 -23.79 -7.14
CA ALA A 128 16.82 -23.60 -6.43
C ALA A 128 15.69 -23.01 -7.29
N GLY A 129 15.87 -22.89 -8.61
CA GLY A 129 14.89 -22.35 -9.56
C GLY A 129 13.43 -22.80 -9.33
N PRO A 130 13.14 -24.09 -9.05
CA PRO A 130 11.78 -24.57 -8.80
C PRO A 130 11.06 -23.98 -7.57
N PHE A 131 11.78 -23.30 -6.65
CA PHE A 131 11.21 -22.68 -5.46
C PHE A 131 10.88 -21.18 -5.67
N PHE A 132 11.18 -20.66 -6.84
CA PHE A 132 10.98 -19.26 -7.19
C PHE A 132 10.09 -19.13 -8.42
N HIS A 133 9.58 -17.93 -8.65
CA HIS A 133 8.79 -17.62 -9.83
C HIS A 133 9.50 -18.04 -11.12
N ASP A 134 8.80 -18.67 -12.08
CA ASP A 134 9.36 -19.22 -13.33
C ASP A 134 10.31 -18.27 -14.08
N ALA A 135 10.02 -16.97 -14.03
CA ALA A 135 10.83 -15.90 -14.62
C ALA A 135 12.26 -15.83 -14.05
N LEU A 136 12.50 -16.34 -12.84
CA LEU A 136 13.80 -16.38 -12.17
C LEU A 136 14.54 -17.71 -12.35
N ALA A 137 13.85 -18.78 -12.75
CA ALA A 137 14.47 -20.12 -12.82
C ALA A 137 15.68 -20.18 -13.76
N ALA A 138 15.58 -19.59 -14.97
CA ALA A 138 16.69 -19.56 -15.91
C ALA A 138 17.81 -18.57 -15.51
N PRO A 139 17.51 -17.31 -15.11
CA PRO A 139 18.52 -16.37 -14.62
C PRO A 139 19.31 -16.88 -13.41
N LEU A 140 18.69 -17.62 -12.47
CA LEU A 140 19.37 -18.12 -11.27
C LEU A 140 20.54 -19.06 -11.59
N ILE A 141 20.46 -19.84 -12.67
CA ILE A 141 21.54 -20.75 -13.10
C ILE A 141 22.83 -19.96 -13.42
N SER A 142 22.69 -18.75 -13.99
CA SER A 142 23.82 -17.89 -14.32
C SER A 142 24.61 -17.39 -13.10
N LEU A 143 23.99 -17.43 -11.91
CA LEU A 143 24.63 -17.07 -10.63
C LEU A 143 25.59 -18.14 -10.09
N SER A 144 25.76 -19.25 -10.81
CA SER A 144 26.76 -20.28 -10.48
C SER A 144 28.19 -19.75 -10.46
N LEU A 145 28.46 -18.66 -11.19
CA LEU A 145 29.73 -17.94 -11.12
C LEU A 145 29.78 -17.04 -9.87
N SER A 146 30.86 -17.13 -9.11
CA SER A 146 31.10 -16.25 -7.95
C SER A 146 31.16 -14.78 -8.38
N ASP A 147 30.81 -13.87 -7.47
CA ASP A 147 30.85 -12.42 -7.68
C ASP A 147 29.91 -11.92 -8.78
N THR A 148 28.84 -12.66 -9.02
CA THR A 148 27.78 -12.26 -9.96
C THR A 148 26.48 -11.97 -9.25
N ALA A 149 25.68 -11.08 -9.84
CA ALA A 149 24.37 -10.70 -9.32
C ALA A 149 23.34 -10.51 -10.44
N LEU A 150 22.08 -10.83 -10.14
CA LEU A 150 20.94 -10.30 -10.88
C LEU A 150 20.49 -9.02 -10.17
N VAL A 151 20.43 -7.92 -10.91
CA VAL A 151 20.13 -6.60 -10.36
C VAL A 151 18.70 -6.18 -10.69
N ASP A 152 18.00 -5.59 -9.72
CA ASP A 152 16.63 -5.14 -9.90
C ASP A 152 16.55 -3.78 -10.59
N THR A 153 16.03 -3.78 -11.80
CA THR A 153 15.83 -2.59 -12.65
C THR A 153 14.89 -1.56 -12.04
N LEU A 154 14.05 -1.96 -11.09
CA LEU A 154 13.10 -1.09 -10.39
C LEU A 154 13.63 -0.55 -9.05
N THR A 155 14.93 -0.69 -8.79
CA THR A 155 15.57 -0.14 -7.59
C THR A 155 15.39 1.39 -7.53
N ARG A 156 15.00 1.91 -6.36
CA ARG A 156 14.73 3.34 -6.16
C ARG A 156 16.04 4.14 -6.01
N PHE A 157 15.99 5.43 -6.36
CA PHE A 157 17.05 6.44 -6.15
C PHE A 157 18.36 6.28 -6.94
N VAL A 158 18.55 5.19 -7.68
CA VAL A 158 19.74 4.94 -8.50
C VAL A 158 19.36 4.70 -9.96
N ASP A 159 20.21 5.16 -10.89
CA ASP A 159 20.00 4.91 -12.32
C ASP A 159 20.39 3.47 -12.67
N MET A 160 19.40 2.67 -13.05
CA MET A 160 19.58 1.27 -13.43
C MET A 160 19.72 1.04 -14.93
N ARG A 161 19.67 2.10 -15.76
CA ARG A 161 19.73 1.96 -17.23
C ARG A 161 21.03 1.35 -17.73
N SER A 162 22.15 1.58 -17.04
CA SER A 162 23.45 0.99 -17.36
C SER A 162 23.48 -0.54 -17.25
N PHE A 163 22.54 -1.13 -16.52
CA PHE A 163 22.44 -2.57 -16.32
C PHE A 163 21.45 -3.26 -17.27
N ALA A 164 20.72 -2.51 -18.11
CA ALA A 164 19.67 -3.07 -18.96
C ALA A 164 20.18 -4.15 -19.93
N ASP A 165 21.41 -3.98 -20.44
CA ASP A 165 22.05 -4.91 -21.38
C ASP A 165 22.98 -5.92 -20.68
N ALA A 166 22.91 -6.03 -19.35
CA ALA A 166 23.73 -6.97 -18.58
C ALA A 166 23.38 -8.41 -18.97
N THR A 167 24.41 -9.18 -19.35
CA THR A 167 24.30 -10.59 -19.72
C THR A 167 25.43 -11.39 -19.08
N PRO A 168 25.32 -12.73 -18.99
CA PRO A 168 26.41 -13.55 -18.49
C PRO A 168 27.70 -13.42 -19.32
N GLU A 169 27.58 -13.16 -20.63
CA GLU A 169 28.71 -12.98 -21.55
C GLU A 169 29.33 -11.58 -21.47
N ALA A 170 28.55 -10.56 -21.08
CA ALA A 170 29.00 -9.19 -20.89
C ALA A 170 28.52 -8.63 -19.54
N PRO A 171 29.13 -9.05 -18.41
CA PRO A 171 28.73 -8.58 -17.09
C PRO A 171 29.07 -7.10 -16.89
N VAL A 172 28.14 -6.34 -16.32
CA VAL A 172 28.35 -4.92 -15.98
C VAL A 172 28.96 -4.82 -14.57
N PRO A 173 30.17 -4.29 -14.39
CA PRO A 173 30.82 -4.25 -13.09
C PRO A 173 30.21 -3.16 -12.19
N PHE A 174 30.05 -3.47 -10.91
CA PHE A 174 29.68 -2.50 -9.88
C PHE A 174 30.32 -2.88 -8.53
N GLU A 175 30.45 -1.92 -7.62
CA GLU A 175 31.03 -2.15 -6.30
C GLU A 175 29.94 -2.23 -5.22
N MET A 176 30.07 -3.21 -4.33
CA MET A 176 29.21 -3.41 -3.18
C MET A 176 30.03 -3.94 -2.01
N GLN A 177 29.91 -3.36 -0.81
CA GLN A 177 30.60 -3.82 0.40
C GLN A 177 32.12 -4.00 0.19
N ASN A 178 32.77 -3.03 -0.46
CA ASN A 178 34.20 -3.05 -0.81
C ASN A 178 34.61 -4.25 -1.70
N ARG A 179 33.67 -4.76 -2.50
CA ARG A 179 33.86 -5.89 -3.39
C ARG A 179 33.26 -5.59 -4.75
N GLN A 180 34.00 -5.93 -5.81
CA GLN A 180 33.51 -5.77 -7.18
C GLN A 180 32.66 -6.97 -7.57
N LEU A 181 31.43 -6.71 -8.00
CA LEU A 181 30.48 -7.69 -8.52
C LEU A 181 30.24 -7.42 -10.02
N GLY A 182 29.82 -8.45 -10.75
CA GLY A 182 29.33 -8.35 -12.12
C GLY A 182 27.82 -8.57 -12.18
N ALA A 183 27.07 -7.59 -12.65
CA ALA A 183 25.67 -7.80 -12.99
C ALA A 183 25.61 -8.66 -14.26
N VAL A 184 25.03 -9.86 -14.16
CA VAL A 184 24.94 -10.84 -15.26
C VAL A 184 23.53 -10.95 -15.85
N GLY A 185 22.62 -10.12 -15.35
CA GLY A 185 21.24 -10.08 -15.79
C GLY A 185 20.44 -9.14 -14.92
N THR A 186 19.19 -8.93 -15.33
CA THR A 186 18.26 -8.03 -14.64
C THR A 186 17.00 -8.76 -14.23
N VAL A 187 16.38 -8.23 -13.18
CA VAL A 187 15.04 -8.59 -12.73
C VAL A 187 14.20 -7.32 -12.56
N SER A 188 12.88 -7.45 -12.53
CA SER A 188 11.96 -6.33 -12.34
C SER A 188 11.03 -6.65 -11.17
N ILE A 189 11.57 -6.51 -9.96
CA ILE A 189 10.89 -6.86 -8.72
C ILE A 189 10.35 -5.59 -8.06
N GLY A 190 11.18 -4.57 -7.95
CA GLY A 190 10.90 -3.33 -7.23
C GLY A 190 11.38 -3.36 -5.79
N GLY A 191 11.57 -2.16 -5.25
CA GLY A 191 11.85 -1.98 -3.83
C GLY A 191 10.71 -2.49 -2.96
N GLY A 192 11.02 -3.38 -2.02
CA GLY A 192 10.11 -3.77 -0.96
C GLY A 192 9.98 -2.70 0.13
N PHE A 193 9.30 -3.03 1.22
CA PHE A 193 9.31 -2.18 2.41
C PHE A 193 10.68 -2.19 3.13
N GLY A 194 11.36 -3.33 3.10
CA GLY A 194 12.66 -3.53 3.76
C GLY A 194 13.89 -3.07 2.99
N GLY A 195 13.73 -2.61 1.74
CA GLY A 195 14.84 -2.16 0.90
C GLY A 195 14.36 -1.52 -0.40
N ASP A 196 15.13 -0.57 -0.91
CA ASP A 196 14.87 0.20 -2.13
C ASP A 196 15.00 -0.62 -3.42
N GLY A 197 15.64 -1.79 -3.36
CA GLY A 197 15.73 -2.74 -4.47
C GLY A 197 16.16 -4.12 -4.00
N VAL A 198 16.07 -5.11 -4.89
CA VAL A 198 16.34 -6.52 -4.58
C VAL A 198 17.43 -7.08 -5.50
N PHE A 199 18.56 -7.52 -4.95
CA PHE A 199 19.60 -8.21 -5.73
C PHE A 199 19.62 -9.69 -5.39
N LEU A 200 19.70 -10.54 -6.41
CA LEU A 200 19.83 -11.99 -6.24
C LEU A 200 21.27 -12.37 -6.53
N VAL A 201 21.87 -13.15 -5.63
CA VAL A 201 23.25 -13.64 -5.75
C VAL A 201 23.27 -15.12 -5.36
N SER A 202 24.32 -15.84 -5.78
CA SER A 202 24.55 -17.17 -5.23
C SER A 202 24.81 -17.13 -3.72
N ASP A 203 24.47 -18.21 -3.03
CA ASP A 203 24.82 -18.41 -1.62
C ASP A 203 26.33 -18.22 -1.34
N GLN A 204 27.20 -18.68 -2.24
CA GLN A 204 28.64 -18.44 -2.15
C GLN A 204 28.99 -16.95 -2.18
N THR A 205 28.46 -16.20 -3.15
CA THR A 205 28.69 -14.76 -3.28
C THR A 205 28.10 -14.01 -2.07
N PHE A 206 26.95 -14.45 -1.57
CA PHE A 206 26.32 -13.90 -0.37
C PHE A 206 27.24 -13.96 0.85
N PHE A 207 27.87 -15.11 1.13
CA PHE A 207 28.78 -15.21 2.28
C PHE A 207 30.07 -14.39 2.14
N GLN A 208 30.48 -14.08 0.92
CA GLN A 208 31.60 -13.17 0.68
C GLN A 208 31.21 -11.72 0.94
N LEU A 209 29.98 -11.31 0.62
CA LEU A 209 29.44 -9.97 0.90
C LEU A 209 29.09 -9.77 2.38
N PHE A 210 28.70 -10.84 3.07
CA PHE A 210 28.27 -10.82 4.47
C PHE A 210 29.05 -11.85 5.31
N PRO A 211 30.34 -11.61 5.62
CA PRO A 211 31.20 -12.58 6.32
C PRO A 211 30.76 -12.93 7.74
N GLN A 212 29.90 -12.12 8.35
CA GLN A 212 29.25 -12.39 9.64
C GLN A 212 28.14 -13.46 9.54
N ARG A 213 27.74 -13.84 8.33
CA ARG A 213 26.71 -14.83 8.06
C ARG A 213 27.34 -16.19 7.83
N THR A 214 26.58 -17.25 8.11
CA THR A 214 27.07 -18.63 8.02
C THR A 214 26.05 -19.50 7.28
N SER A 215 26.54 -20.47 6.51
CA SER A 215 25.71 -21.39 5.73
C SER A 215 24.83 -22.30 6.60
N ALA A 216 25.21 -22.52 7.86
CA ALA A 216 24.42 -23.28 8.81
C ALA A 216 23.20 -22.51 9.37
N THR A 217 23.07 -21.21 9.11
CA THR A 217 22.02 -20.35 9.69
C THR A 217 21.33 -19.50 8.61
N PRO A 218 20.50 -20.11 7.74
CA PRO A 218 19.65 -19.36 6.80
C PRO A 218 18.71 -18.39 7.51
N SER A 219 18.22 -17.40 6.77
CA SER A 219 17.15 -16.51 7.26
C SER A 219 15.80 -17.21 7.17
N HIS A 220 15.57 -17.94 6.08
CA HIS A 220 14.34 -18.67 5.80
C HIS A 220 14.62 -20.01 5.14
N ILE A 221 13.67 -20.94 5.24
CA ILE A 221 13.71 -22.20 4.50
C ILE A 221 12.40 -22.33 3.73
N LEU A 222 12.50 -22.54 2.42
CA LEU A 222 11.37 -22.80 1.54
C LEU A 222 11.19 -24.30 1.38
N LEU A 223 9.96 -24.80 1.41
CA LEU A 223 9.63 -26.20 1.19
C LEU A 223 8.57 -26.36 0.10
N ALA A 224 8.81 -27.30 -0.81
CA ALA A 224 7.86 -27.73 -1.81
C ALA A 224 7.18 -29.02 -1.34
N LEU A 225 5.88 -29.10 -1.58
CA LEU A 225 5.05 -30.24 -1.21
C LEU A 225 4.72 -31.09 -2.43
N ALA A 226 4.27 -32.31 -2.17
CA ALA A 226 3.72 -33.19 -3.20
C ALA A 226 2.40 -32.62 -3.75
N PRO A 227 2.09 -32.78 -5.05
CA PRO A 227 0.83 -32.34 -5.62
C PRO A 227 -0.37 -32.90 -4.85
N GLY A 228 -1.25 -32.02 -4.37
CA GLY A 228 -2.46 -32.39 -3.61
C GLY A 228 -2.24 -32.58 -2.11
N ALA A 229 -1.02 -32.37 -1.58
CA ALA A 229 -0.81 -32.27 -0.15
C ALA A 229 -1.44 -30.99 0.40
N ASP A 230 -2.03 -31.07 1.59
CA ASP A 230 -2.58 -29.91 2.31
C ASP A 230 -1.46 -29.19 3.08
N PRO A 231 -1.10 -27.94 2.73
CA PRO A 231 -0.05 -27.20 3.41
C PRO A 231 -0.30 -27.04 4.91
N GLY A 232 -1.56 -26.85 5.33
CA GLY A 232 -1.92 -26.67 6.74
C GLY A 232 -1.66 -27.93 7.57
N ARG A 233 -2.05 -29.09 7.02
CA ARG A 233 -1.77 -30.39 7.63
C ARG A 233 -0.26 -30.65 7.74
N VAL A 234 0.48 -30.48 6.63
CA VAL A 234 1.93 -30.74 6.61
C VAL A 234 2.68 -29.78 7.56
N ALA A 235 2.29 -28.51 7.62
CA ALA A 235 2.86 -27.55 8.56
C ALA A 235 2.64 -27.96 10.03
N ALA A 236 1.45 -28.47 10.37
CA ALA A 236 1.16 -28.96 11.71
C ALA A 236 1.99 -30.21 12.06
N GLU A 237 2.10 -31.16 11.13
CA GLU A 237 2.91 -32.38 11.30
C GLU A 237 4.41 -32.05 11.44
N LEU A 238 4.95 -31.17 10.59
CA LEU A 238 6.33 -30.70 10.69
C LEU A 238 6.59 -29.96 12.00
N THR A 239 5.63 -29.17 12.49
CA THR A 239 5.77 -28.46 13.77
C THR A 239 5.94 -29.43 14.94
N GLN A 240 5.31 -30.61 14.90
CA GLN A 240 5.49 -31.66 15.92
C GLN A 240 6.85 -32.37 15.82
N LEU A 241 7.49 -32.35 14.66
CA LEU A 241 8.81 -32.95 14.44
C LEU A 241 9.93 -32.08 15.03
N TYR A 242 9.70 -30.77 15.13
CA TYR A 242 10.67 -29.83 15.69
C TYR A 242 10.52 -29.68 17.21
N PRO A 243 11.63 -29.39 17.92
CA PRO A 243 11.54 -28.95 19.32
C PRO A 243 10.62 -27.73 19.45
N PRO A 244 9.83 -27.65 20.54
CA PRO A 244 8.92 -26.54 20.78
C PRO A 244 9.62 -25.18 20.68
N ASP A 245 8.91 -24.17 20.17
CA ASP A 245 9.37 -22.78 20.06
C ASP A 245 10.69 -22.59 19.30
N THR A 246 11.05 -23.51 18.39
CA THR A 246 12.26 -23.36 17.56
C THR A 246 12.02 -22.93 16.13
N VAL A 247 10.80 -23.09 15.62
CA VAL A 247 10.41 -22.66 14.27
C VAL A 247 8.96 -22.21 14.25
N ARG A 248 8.61 -21.38 13.27
CA ARG A 248 7.22 -21.17 12.83
C ARG A 248 7.13 -21.59 11.37
N ILE A 249 6.08 -22.35 11.05
CA ILE A 249 5.83 -22.86 9.69
C ILE A 249 4.51 -22.29 9.23
N ARG A 250 4.51 -21.66 8.05
CA ARG A 250 3.33 -21.03 7.45
C ARG A 250 3.35 -21.27 5.95
N SER A 251 2.19 -21.16 5.29
CA SER A 251 2.22 -20.98 3.84
C SER A 251 2.85 -19.62 3.52
N VAL A 252 3.41 -19.49 2.32
CA VAL A 252 3.96 -18.20 1.86
C VAL A 252 2.90 -17.11 1.85
N THR A 253 1.67 -17.46 1.47
CA THR A 253 0.53 -16.55 1.43
C THR A 253 0.14 -16.09 2.84
N ASP A 254 0.04 -17.01 3.80
CA ASP A 254 -0.28 -16.65 5.19
C ASP A 254 0.81 -15.78 5.82
N ALA A 255 2.09 -16.07 5.52
CA ALA A 255 3.21 -15.27 6.00
C ALA A 255 3.14 -13.84 5.45
N MET A 256 2.84 -13.68 4.15
CA MET A 256 2.65 -12.39 3.50
C MET A 256 1.48 -11.61 4.13
N GLU A 257 0.30 -12.21 4.26
CA GLU A 257 -0.88 -11.55 4.84
C GLU A 257 -0.65 -11.15 6.30
N GLN A 258 0.03 -11.99 7.08
CA GLN A 258 0.36 -11.69 8.46
C GLN A 258 1.34 -10.52 8.56
N GLU A 259 2.38 -10.47 7.73
CA GLU A 259 3.31 -9.34 7.72
C GLU A 259 2.61 -8.04 7.28
N VAL A 260 1.78 -8.08 6.24
CA VAL A 260 0.98 -6.92 5.82
C VAL A 260 0.12 -6.43 6.99
N ARG A 261 -0.54 -7.35 7.71
CA ARG A 261 -1.33 -6.99 8.89
C ARG A 261 -0.46 -6.38 9.99
N TYR A 262 0.65 -7.02 10.34
CA TYR A 262 1.60 -6.54 11.35
C TYR A 262 2.09 -5.11 11.05
N GLN A 263 2.48 -4.84 9.80
CA GLN A 263 2.96 -3.52 9.37
C GLN A 263 1.83 -2.46 9.37
N MET A 264 0.59 -2.86 9.08
CA MET A 264 -0.57 -1.96 9.05
C MET A 264 -1.16 -1.66 10.43
N THR A 265 -1.20 -2.64 11.34
CA THR A 265 -1.95 -2.54 12.59
C THR A 265 -1.10 -2.42 13.84
N GLU A 266 0.10 -3.02 13.84
CA GLU A 266 0.96 -3.07 15.03
C GLU A 266 2.11 -2.06 14.97
N ARG A 267 2.59 -1.74 13.77
CA ARG A 267 3.64 -0.74 13.57
C ARG A 267 3.08 0.69 13.52
N PRO A 268 3.80 1.69 14.09
CA PRO A 268 3.34 3.08 14.08
C PRO A 268 3.08 3.65 12.68
N THR A 269 3.74 3.11 11.64
CA THR A 269 3.62 3.59 10.26
C THR A 269 2.18 3.49 9.74
N GLY A 270 1.49 2.36 9.93
CA GLY A 270 0.10 2.20 9.52
C GLY A 270 -0.84 3.13 10.28
N LEU A 271 -0.59 3.32 11.59
CA LEU A 271 -1.35 4.22 12.44
C LEU A 271 -1.25 5.69 11.98
N ILE A 272 -0.07 6.13 11.53
CA ILE A 272 0.15 7.49 11.01
C ILE A 272 -0.74 7.76 9.78
N PHE A 273 -0.81 6.83 8.83
CA PHE A 273 -1.68 6.98 7.66
C PHE A 273 -3.16 7.01 8.04
N ALA A 274 -3.58 6.18 8.98
CA ALA A 274 -4.96 6.18 9.48
C ALA A 274 -5.33 7.53 10.11
N PHE A 275 -4.46 8.12 10.93
CA PHE A 275 -4.66 9.48 11.45
C PHE A 275 -4.70 10.52 10.34
N GLY A 276 -3.85 10.39 9.31
CA GLY A 276 -3.88 11.25 8.14
C GLY A 276 -5.25 11.25 7.43
N VAL A 277 -5.87 10.08 7.26
CA VAL A 277 -7.23 9.96 6.71
C VAL A 277 -8.26 10.67 7.58
N VAL A 278 -8.20 10.47 8.90
CA VAL A 278 -9.10 11.14 9.85
C VAL A 278 -8.94 12.65 9.77
N ILE A 279 -7.71 13.16 9.76
CA ILE A 279 -7.44 14.60 9.64
C ILE A 279 -7.98 15.15 8.30
N GLY A 280 -7.74 14.46 7.19
CA GLY A 280 -8.28 14.83 5.88
C GLY A 280 -9.80 14.91 5.87
N MET A 281 -10.47 13.92 6.50
CA MET A 281 -11.92 13.90 6.64
C MET A 281 -12.43 15.05 7.52
N VAL A 282 -11.79 15.33 8.66
CA VAL A 282 -12.15 16.45 9.54
C VAL A 282 -12.01 17.78 8.81
N VAL A 283 -10.90 17.99 8.09
CA VAL A 283 -10.70 19.20 7.27
C VAL A 283 -11.81 19.35 6.24
N GLY A 284 -12.18 18.26 5.54
CA GLY A 284 -13.29 18.25 4.59
C GLY A 284 -14.62 18.62 5.24
N ILE A 285 -14.92 18.04 6.40
CA ILE A 285 -16.13 18.35 7.19
C ILE A 285 -16.17 19.83 7.56
N VAL A 286 -15.06 20.39 8.06
CA VAL A 286 -14.99 21.78 8.50
C VAL A 286 -15.21 22.74 7.32
N ILE A 287 -14.59 22.48 6.17
CA ILE A 287 -14.75 23.34 4.98
C ILE A 287 -16.18 23.26 4.46
N ALA A 288 -16.73 22.05 4.30
CA ALA A 288 -18.12 21.88 3.86
C ALA A 288 -19.10 22.54 4.84
N TYR A 289 -18.84 22.44 6.14
CA TYR A 289 -19.65 23.09 7.17
C TYR A 289 -19.61 24.61 7.06
N GLN A 290 -18.44 25.21 6.86
CA GLN A 290 -18.32 26.66 6.71
C GLN A 290 -19.08 27.18 5.49
N VAL A 291 -19.00 26.46 4.36
CA VAL A 291 -19.71 26.81 3.14
C VAL A 291 -21.22 26.70 3.33
N LEU A 292 -21.70 25.55 3.82
CA LEU A 292 -23.13 25.30 4.00
C LEU A 292 -23.72 26.26 5.05
N LEU A 293 -22.99 26.56 6.13
CA LEU A 293 -23.44 27.53 7.12
C LEU A 293 -23.59 28.94 6.52
N ALA A 294 -22.63 29.35 5.70
CA ALA A 294 -22.70 30.65 5.01
C ALA A 294 -23.87 30.69 4.01
N ASP A 295 -24.10 29.61 3.27
CA ASP A 295 -25.23 29.52 2.34
C ASP A 295 -26.58 29.61 3.07
N VAL A 296 -26.72 28.87 4.17
CA VAL A 296 -27.91 28.87 5.01
C VAL A 296 -28.17 30.24 5.63
N ALA A 297 -27.11 30.97 6.04
CA ALA A 297 -27.23 32.30 6.58
C ALA A 297 -27.74 33.32 5.55
N ASP A 298 -27.31 33.21 4.29
CA ASP A 298 -27.74 34.11 3.21
C ASP A 298 -29.21 33.91 2.86
N HIS A 299 -29.70 32.66 2.89
CA HIS A 299 -31.09 32.33 2.57
C HIS A 299 -32.01 32.28 3.79
N LEU A 300 -31.56 32.80 4.94
CA LEU A 300 -32.27 32.71 6.21
C LEU A 300 -33.64 33.41 6.19
N ARG A 301 -33.76 34.53 5.46
CA ARG A 301 -35.03 35.24 5.26
C ARG A 301 -36.04 34.40 4.46
N GLU A 302 -35.55 33.65 3.47
CA GLU A 302 -36.37 32.73 2.68
C GLU A 302 -36.84 31.57 3.56
N TYR A 303 -35.94 31.00 4.37
CA TYR A 303 -36.28 29.95 5.32
C TYR A 303 -37.28 30.39 6.38
N ALA A 304 -37.17 31.63 6.89
CA ALA A 304 -38.15 32.20 7.81
C ALA A 304 -39.55 32.29 7.17
N THR A 305 -39.63 32.66 5.89
CA THR A 305 -40.89 32.72 5.13
C THR A 305 -41.49 31.32 4.95
N PHE A 306 -40.70 30.32 4.54
CA PHE A 306 -41.16 28.93 4.47
C PHE A 306 -41.62 28.40 5.83
N LYS A 307 -40.92 28.74 6.91
CA LYS A 307 -41.31 28.34 8.27
C LYS A 307 -42.64 28.98 8.68
N ALA A 308 -42.87 30.25 8.34
CA ALA A 308 -44.13 30.95 8.58
C ALA A 308 -45.31 30.33 7.79
N MET A 309 -45.04 29.77 6.60
CA MET A 309 -46.04 29.02 5.80
C MET A 309 -46.30 27.59 6.31
N GLY A 310 -45.63 27.14 7.38
CA GLY A 310 -45.88 25.85 8.02
C GLY A 310 -45.01 24.68 7.55
N PHE A 311 -43.91 24.94 6.82
CA PHE A 311 -42.98 23.89 6.42
C PHE A 311 -42.25 23.29 7.63
N ARG A 312 -42.17 21.95 7.66
CA ARG A 312 -41.54 21.19 8.76
C ARG A 312 -40.01 21.22 8.68
N GLN A 313 -39.32 21.00 9.80
CA GLN A 313 -37.85 20.96 9.88
C GLN A 313 -37.20 20.00 8.86
N GLY A 314 -37.83 18.86 8.58
CA GLY A 314 -37.33 17.88 7.61
C GLY A 314 -37.26 18.40 6.17
N PHE A 315 -38.06 19.40 5.81
CA PHE A 315 -37.99 20.04 4.49
C PHE A 315 -36.66 20.77 4.30
N PHE A 316 -36.26 21.58 5.29
CA PHE A 316 -35.00 22.32 5.26
C PHE A 316 -33.79 21.39 5.31
N LEU A 317 -33.86 20.32 6.12
CA LEU A 317 -32.83 19.29 6.13
C LEU A 317 -32.67 18.64 4.74
N GLY A 318 -33.77 18.45 4.01
CA GLY A 318 -33.77 17.92 2.65
C GLY A 318 -33.10 18.84 1.63
N ILE A 319 -33.26 20.16 1.77
CA ILE A 319 -32.57 21.15 0.91
C ILE A 319 -31.06 21.08 1.13
N ILE A 320 -30.60 21.05 2.37
CA ILE A 320 -29.17 21.09 2.67
C ILE A 320 -28.49 19.75 2.42
N LEU A 321 -29.22 18.64 2.62
CA LEU A 321 -28.72 17.33 2.22
C LEU A 321 -28.56 17.24 0.69
N GLU A 322 -29.46 17.87 -0.07
CA GLU A 322 -29.34 17.99 -1.52
C GLU A 322 -28.09 18.80 -1.90
N GLU A 323 -27.83 19.94 -1.25
CA GLU A 323 -26.60 20.72 -1.45
C GLU A 323 -25.34 19.92 -1.14
N ALA A 324 -25.33 19.25 0.02
CA ALA A 324 -24.22 18.42 0.46
C ALA A 324 -23.89 17.30 -0.54
N ILE A 325 -24.93 16.62 -1.07
CA ILE A 325 -24.76 15.57 -2.08
C ILE A 325 -24.22 16.15 -3.38
N ILE A 326 -24.71 17.32 -3.81
CA ILE A 326 -24.23 17.98 -5.04
C ILE A 326 -22.77 18.38 -4.88
N LEU A 327 -22.40 18.99 -3.76
CA LEU A 327 -21.01 19.37 -3.46
C LEU A 327 -20.09 18.15 -3.41
N ALA A 328 -20.52 17.06 -2.77
CA ALA A 328 -19.77 15.81 -2.74
C ALA A 328 -19.60 15.22 -4.14
N ALA A 329 -20.69 15.13 -4.92
CA ALA A 329 -20.68 14.52 -6.25
C ALA A 329 -19.81 15.30 -7.24
N ILE A 330 -19.87 16.63 -7.21
CA ILE A 330 -19.09 17.47 -8.13
C ILE A 330 -17.66 17.63 -7.62
N GLY A 331 -17.44 17.84 -6.31
CA GLY A 331 -16.11 18.03 -5.72
C GLY A 331 -15.26 16.77 -5.68
N PHE A 332 -15.88 15.58 -5.75
CA PHE A 332 -15.17 14.31 -5.84
C PHE A 332 -14.33 14.17 -7.10
N TRP A 333 -14.91 14.46 -8.27
CA TRP A 333 -14.22 14.28 -9.56
C TRP A 333 -12.89 15.02 -9.71
N PRO A 334 -12.79 16.34 -9.45
CA PRO A 334 -11.51 17.02 -9.50
C PRO A 334 -10.55 16.45 -8.45
N GLY A 335 -11.03 16.11 -7.25
CA GLY A 335 -10.21 15.45 -6.23
C GLY A 335 -9.60 14.13 -6.73
N LEU A 336 -10.42 13.27 -7.34
CA LEU A 336 -10.00 12.00 -7.94
C LEU A 336 -8.96 12.22 -9.05
N VAL A 337 -9.21 13.16 -9.97
CA VAL A 337 -8.30 13.46 -11.09
C VAL A 337 -6.94 13.97 -10.59
N PHE A 338 -6.94 14.90 -9.62
CA PHE A 338 -5.70 15.40 -9.04
C PHE A 338 -4.95 14.31 -8.26
N SER A 339 -5.65 13.46 -7.52
CA SER A 339 -5.04 12.33 -6.82
C SER A 339 -4.44 11.30 -7.77
N GLU A 340 -5.13 10.99 -8.86
CA GLU A 340 -4.62 10.10 -9.91
C GLU A 340 -3.32 10.65 -10.51
N LEU A 341 -3.30 11.95 -10.86
CA LEU A 341 -2.09 12.61 -11.36
C LEU A 341 -0.95 12.57 -10.34
N LEU A 342 -1.24 12.80 -9.05
CA LEU A 342 -0.25 12.72 -7.98
C LEU A 342 0.30 11.31 -7.84
N TYR A 343 -0.55 10.28 -7.88
CA TYR A 343 -0.10 8.89 -7.82
C TYR A 343 0.80 8.53 -8.98
N GLN A 344 0.42 8.87 -10.21
CA GLN A 344 1.24 8.60 -11.40
C GLN A 344 2.59 9.31 -11.31
N THR A 345 2.59 10.56 -10.84
CA THR A 345 3.82 11.34 -10.65
C THR A 345 4.72 10.71 -9.58
N LEU A 346 4.15 10.31 -8.43
CA LEU A 346 4.90 9.65 -7.37
C LEU A 346 5.44 8.30 -7.81
N ALA A 347 4.62 7.47 -8.46
CA ALA A 347 5.03 6.17 -8.97
C ALA A 347 6.19 6.31 -9.98
N TYR A 348 6.09 7.26 -10.91
CA TYR A 348 7.13 7.53 -11.91
C TYR A 348 8.44 8.05 -11.30
N LEU A 349 8.37 8.93 -10.30
CA LEU A 349 9.57 9.54 -9.69
C LEU A 349 10.26 8.64 -8.67
N THR A 350 9.53 7.72 -8.05
CA THR A 350 10.04 6.97 -6.88
C THR A 350 9.99 5.46 -7.01
N ASN A 351 9.39 4.90 -8.07
CA ASN A 351 9.13 3.46 -8.22
C ASN A 351 8.41 2.85 -6.99
N ILE A 352 7.58 3.65 -6.32
CA ILE A 352 6.72 3.19 -5.23
C ILE A 352 5.44 2.62 -5.87
N PRO A 353 4.98 1.42 -5.47
CA PRO A 353 3.82 0.77 -6.08
C PRO A 353 2.52 1.41 -5.56
N ILE A 354 2.21 2.61 -6.05
CA ILE A 354 1.01 3.37 -5.71
C ILE A 354 0.10 3.47 -6.93
N PHE A 355 -1.14 3.02 -6.79
CA PHE A 355 -2.13 3.03 -7.86
C PHE A 355 -3.52 3.27 -7.29
N MET A 356 -4.41 3.86 -8.08
CA MET A 356 -5.80 4.07 -7.70
C MET A 356 -6.62 2.81 -7.94
N THR A 357 -7.19 2.24 -6.87
CA THR A 357 -8.10 1.10 -6.98
C THR A 357 -9.54 1.58 -7.02
N ALA A 358 -10.41 0.81 -7.68
CA ALA A 358 -11.85 1.09 -7.69
C ALA A 358 -12.44 1.10 -6.28
N GLU A 359 -12.00 0.17 -5.42
CA GLU A 359 -12.39 0.11 -4.02
C GLU A 359 -12.04 1.41 -3.27
N ARG A 360 -10.83 1.94 -3.44
CA ARG A 360 -10.42 3.20 -2.82
C ARG A 360 -11.25 4.37 -3.33
N ALA A 361 -11.47 4.46 -4.64
CA ALA A 361 -12.29 5.51 -5.23
C ALA A 361 -13.73 5.49 -4.68
N ILE A 362 -14.33 4.30 -4.58
CA ILE A 362 -15.68 4.11 -4.02
C ILE A 362 -15.71 4.47 -2.53
N ALA A 363 -14.73 4.00 -1.74
CA ALA A 363 -14.65 4.27 -0.32
C ALA A 363 -14.52 5.77 -0.03
N VAL A 364 -13.65 6.48 -0.76
CA VAL A 364 -13.51 7.93 -0.62
C VAL A 364 -14.79 8.64 -1.07
N PHE A 365 -15.42 8.24 -2.18
CA PHE A 365 -16.67 8.84 -2.63
C PHE A 365 -17.79 8.75 -1.57
N ILE A 366 -17.97 7.56 -0.99
CA ILE A 366 -18.93 7.35 0.10
C ILE A 366 -18.54 8.21 1.31
N GLY A 367 -17.26 8.25 1.67
CA GLY A 367 -16.73 9.10 2.73
C GLY A 367 -17.01 10.58 2.51
N THR A 368 -16.83 11.09 1.28
CA THR A 368 -17.12 12.48 0.90
C THR A 368 -18.60 12.80 1.08
N ILE A 369 -19.50 11.90 0.63
CA ILE A 369 -20.96 12.07 0.80
C ILE A 369 -21.31 12.14 2.29
N LEU A 370 -20.80 11.20 3.09
CA LEU A 370 -21.05 11.17 4.53
C LEU A 370 -20.51 12.41 5.25
N ALA A 371 -19.31 12.85 4.89
CA ALA A 371 -18.70 14.07 5.43
C ALA A 371 -19.54 15.32 5.12
N CYS A 372 -19.92 15.51 3.86
CA CYS A 372 -20.73 16.66 3.45
C CYS A 372 -22.13 16.63 4.09
N ALA A 373 -22.76 15.45 4.15
CA ALA A 373 -24.06 15.29 4.80
C ALA A 373 -23.99 15.61 6.30
N LEU A 374 -22.95 15.13 6.99
CA LEU A 374 -22.72 15.42 8.40
C LEU A 374 -22.53 16.93 8.63
N SER A 375 -21.73 17.58 7.79
CA SER A 375 -21.54 19.04 7.82
C SER A 375 -22.84 19.81 7.65
N GLY A 376 -23.69 19.40 6.70
CA GLY A 376 -24.99 20.02 6.47
C GLY A 376 -25.95 19.87 7.66
N VAL A 377 -25.99 18.68 8.27
CA VAL A 377 -26.78 18.44 9.49
C VAL A 377 -26.28 19.31 10.65
N LEU A 378 -24.96 19.44 10.82
CA LEU A 378 -24.37 20.28 11.88
C LEU A 378 -24.66 21.77 11.66
N ALA A 379 -24.55 22.26 10.43
CA ALA A 379 -24.91 23.64 10.08
C ALA A 379 -26.38 23.94 10.44
N MET A 380 -27.28 22.99 10.17
CA MET A 380 -28.70 23.13 10.50
C MET A 380 -29.01 23.11 11.99
N ARG A 381 -28.34 22.25 12.77
CA ARG A 381 -28.55 22.24 14.23
C ARG A 381 -28.20 23.58 14.86
N LYS A 382 -27.15 24.22 14.36
CA LYS A 382 -26.74 25.55 14.82
C LYS A 382 -27.77 26.62 14.45
N LEU A 383 -28.31 26.58 13.24
CA LEU A 383 -29.33 27.53 12.79
C LEU A 383 -30.68 27.34 13.52
N ALA A 384 -31.08 26.08 13.74
CA ALA A 384 -32.32 25.76 14.44
C ALA A 384 -32.31 26.18 15.92
N ALA A 385 -31.12 26.33 16.51
CA ALA A 385 -30.92 26.85 17.85
C ALA A 385 -30.95 28.39 17.93
N ALA A 386 -30.89 29.10 16.79
CA ALA A 386 -31.06 30.55 16.76
C ALA A 386 -32.55 30.90 16.86
N GLU A 387 -32.91 31.79 17.79
CA GLU A 387 -34.31 32.15 18.01
C GLU A 387 -34.85 32.99 16.84
N PRO A 388 -36.08 32.71 16.35
CA PRO A 388 -36.68 33.46 15.26
C PRO A 388 -36.95 34.94 15.61
N ALA A 389 -36.89 35.32 16.89
CA ALA A 389 -37.05 36.69 17.36
C ALA A 389 -35.81 37.57 17.08
N ASP A 390 -34.63 36.98 16.89
CA ASP A 390 -33.39 37.71 16.57
C ASP A 390 -33.26 38.03 15.06
N LEU A 391 -34.25 37.63 14.28
CA LEU A 391 -34.22 37.60 12.81
C LEU A 391 -35.19 38.58 12.12
N PHE A 392 -35.93 39.34 12.92
CA PHE A 392 -36.81 40.41 12.47
C PHE A 392 -36.29 41.79 12.89
#